data_AF-A0A2I4GYM8-F1
#
_entry.id   AF-A0A2I4GYM8-F1
#
_cell.length_a   1.000
_cell.length_b   1.000
_cell.length_c   1.000
_cell.angle_alpha   90.00
_cell.angle_beta   90.00
_cell.angle_gamma   90.00
#
_symmetry.space_group_name_H-M   'P 1'
#
loop_
_entity.id
_entity.type
_entity.pdbx_description
1 polymer ?
#
loop_
_entity_poly.entity_id
_entity_poly.type
_entity_poly.pdbx_seq_one_letter_code
_entity_poly.pdbx_strand_id
1 'polypeptide(L)'
;MEKYLRLPSVIGRSKVTAFQGIIEKVSKKFENWKVKFLLQAGKEILIKVVVQVIPTYNMNVFLLPKTLCDKLNSLIWNFWWGTQDKVAKIHWKEWESLSKNKTVGGLGFRDLMAFNAALLAKQAKDGFRPSYTLKSISSAINTVKEGMIWRIANGEEVKI
;
A
#
# COMPACT_ATOMS: atom_id res chain seq x y z
N MET A 1 10.84 2.24 18.51
CA MET A 1 11.05 2.72 17.13
C MET A 1 10.36 4.06 16.98
N GLU A 2 11.14 5.12 16.84
CA GLU A 2 10.64 6.48 16.69
C GLU A 2 9.82 6.61 15.40
N LYS A 3 8.59 7.10 15.53
CA LYS A 3 7.67 7.35 14.41
C LYS A 3 7.51 8.85 14.27
N TYR A 4 8.04 9.43 13.22
CA TYR A 4 7.78 10.83 12.90
C TYR A 4 6.57 10.93 11.96
N LEU A 5 5.57 11.73 12.31
CA LEU A 5 4.33 11.87 11.53
C LEU A 5 3.66 10.54 11.14
N ARG A 6 3.79 9.51 12.00
CA ARG A 6 3.25 8.15 11.77
C ARG A 6 3.88 7.39 10.61
N LEU A 7 4.98 7.87 10.05
CA LEU A 7 5.80 7.18 9.07
C LEU A 7 7.00 6.54 9.80
N PRO A 8 7.45 5.35 9.36
CA PRO A 8 8.70 4.79 9.86
C PRO A 8 9.85 5.71 9.45
N SER A 9 10.58 6.27 10.43
CA SER A 9 11.74 7.15 10.17
C SER A 9 12.92 6.38 9.55
N VAL A 10 12.99 5.07 9.80
CA VAL A 10 13.97 4.15 9.22
C VAL A 10 13.21 2.96 8.63
N ILE A 11 13.25 2.83 7.30
CA ILE A 11 12.80 1.61 6.63
C ILE A 11 13.98 0.63 6.69
N GLY A 12 13.99 -0.22 7.72
CA GLY A 12 14.97 -1.31 7.83
C GLY A 12 14.77 -2.37 6.75
N ARG A 13 15.53 -3.49 6.84
CA ARG A 13 15.49 -4.59 5.84
C ARG A 13 14.09 -5.17 5.59
N SER A 14 13.20 -5.16 6.59
CA SER A 14 11.80 -5.60 6.43
C SER A 14 10.85 -4.42 6.22
N LYS A 15 10.50 -4.16 4.95
CA LYS A 15 9.45 -3.20 4.58
C LYS A 15 8.08 -3.59 5.13
N VAL A 16 7.82 -4.88 5.30
CA VAL A 16 6.53 -5.39 5.81
C VAL A 16 6.34 -5.00 7.28
N THR A 17 7.38 -5.16 8.11
CA THR A 17 7.32 -4.81 9.54
C THR A 17 7.17 -3.30 9.74
N ALA A 18 7.77 -2.50 8.87
CA ALA A 18 7.68 -1.04 8.92
C ALA A 18 6.24 -0.51 8.76
N PHE A 19 5.41 -1.20 7.96
CA PHE A 19 4.02 -0.81 7.68
C PHE A 19 2.97 -1.68 8.41
N GLN A 20 3.38 -2.60 9.27
CA GLN A 20 2.48 -3.47 10.04
C GLN A 20 1.45 -2.68 10.87
N GLY A 21 1.83 -1.49 11.36
CA GLY A 21 0.93 -0.61 12.09
C GLY A 21 -0.28 -0.10 11.29
N ILE A 22 -0.27 -0.21 9.95
CA ILE A 22 -1.45 0.07 9.11
C ILE A 22 -2.47 -1.06 9.26
N ILE A 23 -2.00 -2.31 9.18
CA ILE A 23 -2.83 -3.51 9.34
C ILE A 23 -3.49 -3.51 10.72
N GLU A 24 -2.71 -3.24 11.77
CA GLU A 24 -3.20 -3.19 13.16
C GLU A 24 -4.33 -2.15 13.34
N LYS A 25 -4.16 -0.95 12.76
CA LYS A 25 -5.18 0.10 12.81
C LYS A 25 -6.47 -0.33 12.12
N VAL A 26 -6.36 -0.98 10.96
CA VAL A 26 -7.50 -1.48 10.20
C VAL A 26 -8.20 -2.61 10.96
N SER A 27 -7.46 -3.57 11.53
CA SER A 27 -8.01 -4.65 12.36
C SER A 27 -8.79 -4.10 13.55
N LYS A 28 -8.19 -3.16 14.29
CA LYS A 28 -8.82 -2.51 15.44
C LYS A 28 -10.12 -1.79 15.07
N LYS A 29 -10.18 -1.15 13.89
CA LYS A 29 -11.42 -0.54 13.39
C LYS A 29 -12.50 -1.59 13.12
N PHE A 30 -12.14 -2.71 12.49
CA PHE A 30 -13.08 -3.80 12.24
C PHE A 30 -13.59 -4.45 13.52
N GLU A 31 -12.73 -4.68 14.51
CA GLU A 31 -13.12 -5.19 15.83
C GLU A 31 -14.12 -4.26 16.51
N ASN A 32 -13.83 -2.95 16.54
CA ASN A 32 -14.72 -1.95 17.13
C ASN A 32 -16.10 -1.87 16.45
N TRP A 33 -16.15 -2.12 15.14
CA TRP A 33 -17.40 -2.07 14.36
C TRP A 33 -18.18 -3.37 14.38
N LYS A 34 -17.52 -4.52 14.57
CA LYS A 34 -18.20 -5.80 14.78
C LYS A 34 -19.13 -5.72 16.00
N VAL A 35 -18.77 -4.97 17.03
CA VAL A 35 -19.58 -4.80 18.25
C VAL A 35 -20.89 -4.01 18.01
N LYS A 36 -21.00 -3.22 16.92
CA LYS A 36 -22.08 -2.23 16.74
C LYS A 36 -23.17 -2.57 15.73
N PHE A 37 -23.39 -3.84 15.37
CA PHE A 37 -24.42 -4.30 14.39
C PHE A 37 -24.58 -3.38 13.15
N LEU A 38 -23.80 -3.65 12.10
CA LEU A 38 -23.86 -2.84 10.88
C LEU A 38 -24.66 -3.54 9.77
N LEU A 39 -25.58 -2.79 9.16
CA LEU A 39 -26.21 -3.14 7.89
C LEU A 39 -25.15 -3.27 6.78
N GLN A 40 -25.43 -4.10 5.76
CA GLN A 40 -24.49 -4.36 4.66
C GLN A 40 -24.11 -3.08 3.89
N ALA A 41 -25.08 -2.19 3.64
CA ALA A 41 -24.82 -0.90 3.03
C ALA A 41 -23.89 -0.01 3.89
N GLY A 42 -24.07 -0.05 5.21
CA GLY A 42 -23.20 0.67 6.15
C GLY A 42 -21.76 0.15 6.13
N LYS A 43 -21.58 -1.19 6.04
CA LYS A 43 -20.24 -1.78 5.87
C LYS A 43 -19.56 -1.28 4.61
N GLU A 44 -20.29 -1.19 3.49
CA GLU A 44 -19.74 -0.73 2.20
C GLU A 44 -19.16 0.68 2.33
N ILE A 45 -19.94 1.58 2.93
CA ILE A 45 -19.57 2.98 3.13
C ILE A 45 -18.35 3.07 4.06
N LEU A 46 -18.34 2.34 5.17
CA LEU A 46 -17.23 2.36 6.13
C LEU A 46 -15.92 1.84 5.53
N ILE A 47 -15.97 0.78 4.73
CA ILE A 47 -14.79 0.27 4.01
C ILE A 47 -14.21 1.36 3.12
N LYS A 48 -15.05 2.02 2.33
CA LYS A 48 -14.60 3.03 1.36
C LYS A 48 -14.10 4.31 2.02
N VAL A 49 -14.85 4.84 2.98
CA VAL A 49 -14.58 6.17 3.56
C VAL A 49 -13.49 6.10 4.62
N VAL A 50 -13.38 4.99 5.36
CA VAL A 50 -12.44 4.89 6.48
C VAL A 50 -11.30 3.95 6.16
N VAL A 51 -11.59 2.69 5.80
CA VAL A 51 -10.55 1.66 5.68
C VAL A 51 -9.61 1.94 4.50
N GLN A 52 -10.15 2.26 3.33
CA GLN A 52 -9.36 2.55 2.13
C GLN A 52 -8.60 3.89 2.22
N VAL A 53 -9.04 4.81 3.08
CA VAL A 53 -8.37 6.11 3.28
C VAL A 53 -7.17 6.01 4.21
N ILE A 54 -7.20 5.14 5.23
CA ILE A 54 -6.07 4.94 6.17
C ILE A 54 -4.71 4.71 5.49
N PRO A 55 -4.55 3.81 4.50
CA PRO A 55 -3.27 3.60 3.84
C PRO A 55 -2.91 4.72 2.85
N THR A 56 -3.86 5.56 2.42
CA THR A 56 -3.66 6.58 1.38
C THR A 56 -2.52 7.54 1.72
N TYR A 57 -2.39 7.95 2.98
CA TYR A 57 -1.29 8.82 3.43
C TYR A 57 0.10 8.18 3.23
N ASN A 58 0.22 6.87 3.50
CA ASN A 58 1.48 6.16 3.31
C ASN A 58 1.74 5.88 1.81
N MET A 59 0.69 5.51 1.07
CA MET A 59 0.75 5.27 -0.38
C MET A 59 1.17 6.51 -1.17
N ASN A 60 0.78 7.70 -0.71
CA ASN A 60 1.26 8.94 -1.29
C ASN A 60 2.78 9.05 -1.26
N VAL A 61 3.49 8.51 -0.27
CA VAL A 61 4.96 8.71 -0.17
C VAL A 61 5.75 7.43 -0.49
N PHE A 62 5.11 6.26 -0.36
CA PHE A 62 5.78 4.96 -0.44
C PHE A 62 5.00 3.96 -1.28
N LEU A 63 5.74 3.22 -2.11
CA LEU A 63 5.22 2.00 -2.72
C LEU A 63 5.11 0.89 -1.66
N LEU A 64 3.90 0.62 -1.18
CA LEU A 64 3.60 -0.46 -0.24
C LEU A 64 3.90 -1.83 -0.87
N PRO A 65 4.47 -2.78 -0.11
CA PRO A 65 4.68 -4.15 -0.58
C PRO A 65 3.37 -4.84 -0.94
N LYS A 66 3.37 -5.64 -2.01
CA LYS A 66 2.21 -6.45 -2.43
C LYS A 66 1.63 -7.29 -1.29
N THR A 67 2.49 -7.93 -0.50
CA THR A 67 2.08 -8.74 0.66
C THR A 67 1.28 -7.95 1.71
N LEU A 68 1.55 -6.65 1.85
CA LEU A 68 0.79 -5.79 2.75
C LEU A 68 -0.59 -5.46 2.17
N CYS A 69 -0.64 -5.12 0.87
CA CYS A 69 -1.89 -4.87 0.16
C CYS A 69 -2.80 -6.10 0.17
N ASP A 70 -2.25 -7.29 -0.07
CA ASP A 70 -2.98 -8.56 -0.05
C ASP A 70 -3.57 -8.83 1.34
N LYS A 71 -2.79 -8.61 2.41
CA LYS A 71 -3.29 -8.73 3.80
C LYS A 71 -4.43 -7.76 4.08
N LEU A 72 -4.32 -6.51 3.64
CA LEU A 72 -5.39 -5.50 3.80
C LEU A 72 -6.65 -5.90 3.02
N ASN A 73 -6.50 -6.34 1.76
CA ASN A 73 -7.60 -6.84 0.95
C ASN A 73 -8.30 -8.03 1.65
N SER A 74 -7.54 -8.99 2.17
CA SER A 74 -8.10 -10.11 2.94
C SER A 74 -8.87 -9.66 4.18
N LEU A 75 -8.39 -8.66 4.93
CA LEU A 75 -9.13 -8.12 6.08
C LEU A 75 -10.45 -7.47 5.66
N ILE A 76 -10.43 -6.69 4.57
CA ILE A 76 -11.65 -6.06 4.02
C ILE A 76 -12.62 -7.13 3.53
N TRP A 77 -12.12 -8.15 2.84
CA TRP A 77 -12.91 -9.24 2.28
C TRP A 77 -13.59 -10.05 3.39
N ASN A 78 -12.84 -10.36 4.46
CA ASN A 78 -13.36 -11.04 5.65
C ASN A 78 -14.39 -10.17 6.39
N PHE A 79 -14.20 -8.86 6.47
CA PHE A 79 -15.18 -7.98 7.11
C PHE A 79 -16.46 -7.81 6.26
N TRP A 80 -16.33 -7.78 4.94
CA TRP A 80 -17.45 -7.64 4.01
C TRP A 80 -18.39 -8.85 4.03
N TRP A 81 -17.83 -10.06 3.95
CA TRP A 81 -18.60 -11.32 3.98
C TRP A 81 -18.87 -11.82 5.41
N GLY A 82 -18.06 -11.38 6.38
CA GLY A 82 -18.21 -11.74 7.78
C GLY A 82 -19.49 -11.17 8.40
N THR A 83 -20.18 -12.01 9.17
CA THR A 83 -21.21 -11.59 10.14
C THR A 83 -20.59 -11.61 11.54
N GLN A 84 -21.31 -11.15 12.57
CA GLN A 84 -20.79 -11.14 13.94
C GLN A 84 -20.35 -12.53 14.44
N ASP A 85 -20.97 -13.60 13.96
CA ASP A 85 -20.62 -14.95 14.35
C ASP A 85 -19.22 -15.33 13.90
N LYS A 86 -18.46 -15.95 14.81
CA LYS A 86 -17.07 -16.41 14.63
C LYS A 86 -16.89 -17.48 13.55
N VAL A 87 -17.89 -17.72 12.70
CA VAL A 87 -17.85 -18.70 11.61
C VAL A 87 -17.33 -18.02 10.36
N ALA A 88 -16.28 -18.59 9.77
CA ALA A 88 -15.79 -18.18 8.46
C ALA A 88 -16.90 -18.36 7.42
N LYS A 89 -17.35 -17.26 6.79
CA LYS A 89 -18.39 -17.31 5.76
C LYS A 89 -17.78 -17.49 4.39
N ILE A 90 -18.53 -18.15 3.51
CA ILE A 90 -18.19 -18.36 2.10
C ILE A 90 -18.06 -17.01 1.41
N HIS A 91 -16.97 -16.83 0.67
CA HIS A 91 -16.73 -15.65 -0.13
C HIS A 91 -17.45 -15.84 -1.47
N TRP A 92 -18.64 -15.25 -1.61
CA TRP A 92 -19.52 -15.48 -2.77
C TRP A 92 -19.01 -14.89 -4.09
N LYS A 93 -18.10 -13.91 -4.02
CA LYS A 93 -17.44 -13.33 -5.19
C LYS A 93 -15.97 -13.08 -4.92
N GLU A 94 -15.19 -13.25 -5.98
CA GLU A 94 -13.78 -12.87 -6.05
C GLU A 94 -13.58 -11.39 -5.73
N TRP A 95 -12.41 -11.06 -5.18
CA TRP A 95 -12.05 -9.68 -4.82
C TRP A 95 -12.06 -8.75 -6.04
N GLU A 96 -11.60 -9.23 -7.19
CA GLU A 96 -11.51 -8.44 -8.42
C GLU A 96 -12.90 -7.96 -8.88
N SER A 97 -13.90 -8.84 -8.85
CA SER A 97 -15.31 -8.50 -9.12
C SER A 97 -15.84 -7.43 -8.17
N LEU A 98 -15.46 -7.46 -6.88
CA LEU A 98 -15.86 -6.43 -5.91
C LEU A 98 -15.16 -5.09 -6.17
N SER A 99 -13.95 -5.11 -6.72
CA SER A 99 -13.17 -3.91 -7.02
C SER A 99 -13.68 -3.14 -8.24
N LYS A 100 -14.36 -3.83 -9.17
CA LYS A 100 -14.97 -3.20 -10.36
C LYS A 100 -15.97 -2.11 -9.99
N ASN A 101 -16.16 -1.15 -10.90
CA ASN A 101 -17.11 -0.05 -10.71
C ASN A 101 -18.56 -0.55 -10.59
N LYS A 102 -19.41 0.25 -9.92
CA LYS A 102 -20.84 -0.07 -9.75
C LYS A 102 -21.59 -0.18 -11.08
N THR A 103 -21.18 0.58 -12.09
CA THR A 103 -21.75 0.57 -13.44
C THR A 103 -21.58 -0.77 -14.15
N VAL A 104 -20.56 -1.55 -13.79
CA VAL A 104 -20.28 -2.88 -14.34
C VAL A 104 -20.60 -4.00 -13.34
N GLY A 105 -21.43 -3.73 -12.33
CA GLY A 105 -21.90 -4.71 -11.36
C GLY A 105 -20.93 -5.06 -10.23
N GLY A 106 -19.87 -4.26 -10.03
CA GLY A 106 -18.97 -4.36 -8.88
C GLY A 106 -19.39 -3.46 -7.72
N LEU A 107 -18.62 -3.48 -6.62
CA LEU A 107 -18.88 -2.61 -5.47
C LEU A 107 -18.08 -1.30 -5.51
N GLY A 108 -17.08 -1.18 -6.39
CA GLY A 108 -16.20 -0.02 -6.45
C GLY A 108 -15.24 0.04 -5.27
N PHE A 109 -14.80 -1.11 -4.74
CA PHE A 109 -13.67 -1.12 -3.82
C PHE A 109 -12.38 -0.81 -4.58
N ARG A 110 -11.50 0.01 -4.00
CA ARG A 110 -10.23 0.36 -4.67
C ARG A 110 -9.27 -0.82 -4.63
N ASP A 111 -8.68 -1.16 -5.77
CA ASP A 111 -7.46 -1.97 -5.79
C ASP A 111 -6.33 -1.13 -5.19
N LEU A 112 -5.86 -1.54 -4.01
CA LEU A 112 -4.83 -0.87 -3.25
C LEU A 112 -3.48 -0.80 -4.00
N MET A 113 -3.15 -1.78 -4.84
CA MET A 113 -1.90 -1.77 -5.60
C MET A 113 -1.97 -0.77 -6.76
N ALA A 114 -2.99 -0.88 -7.61
CA ALA A 114 -3.19 0.05 -8.73
C ALA A 114 -3.37 1.50 -8.23
N PHE A 115 -4.11 1.69 -7.14
CA PHE A 115 -4.31 3.02 -6.55
C PHE A 115 -3.01 3.62 -6.02
N ASN A 116 -2.17 2.83 -5.36
CA ASN A 116 -0.88 3.29 -4.87
C ASN A 116 0.07 3.69 -6.01
N ALA A 117 0.16 2.86 -7.05
CA ALA A 117 0.94 3.19 -8.25
C ALA A 117 0.45 4.49 -8.91
N ALA A 118 -0.87 4.67 -9.02
CA ALA A 118 -1.47 5.88 -9.57
C ALA A 118 -1.18 7.14 -8.72
N LEU A 119 -1.18 7.03 -7.38
CA LEU A 119 -0.84 8.14 -6.48
C LEU A 119 0.61 8.57 -6.65
N LEU A 120 1.54 7.62 -6.72
CA LEU A 120 2.96 7.92 -6.94
C LEU A 120 3.19 8.50 -8.34
N ALA A 121 2.53 7.97 -9.36
CA ALA A 121 2.60 8.51 -10.72
C ALA A 121 2.04 9.94 -10.80
N LYS A 122 0.94 10.23 -10.09
CA LYS A 122 0.40 11.58 -9.97
C LYS A 122 1.41 12.53 -9.35
N GLN A 123 2.05 12.15 -8.25
CA GLN A 123 3.08 12.98 -7.63
C GLN A 123 4.28 13.21 -8.55
N ALA A 124 4.74 12.17 -9.26
CA ALA A 124 5.82 12.30 -10.23
C ALA A 124 5.46 13.28 -11.36
N LYS A 125 4.20 13.25 -11.83
CA LYS A 125 3.68 14.10 -12.91
C LYS A 125 3.44 15.54 -12.48
N ASP A 126 2.93 15.77 -11.28
CA ASP A 126 2.65 17.10 -10.73
C ASP A 126 3.93 17.85 -10.26
N GLY A 127 5.11 17.35 -10.63
CA GLY A 127 6.39 18.01 -10.33
C GLY A 127 6.76 17.93 -8.86
N PHE A 128 6.51 16.80 -8.18
CA PHE A 128 7.01 16.55 -6.83
C PHE A 128 8.53 16.83 -6.81
N ARG A 129 8.90 17.99 -6.27
CA ARG A 129 10.24 18.25 -5.75
C ARG A 129 10.48 17.11 -4.75
N PRO A 130 11.32 16.12 -5.06
CA PRO A 130 11.62 15.09 -4.09
C PRO A 130 12.13 15.81 -2.85
N SER A 131 11.66 15.40 -1.66
CA SER A 131 12.26 15.89 -0.42
C SER A 131 13.78 15.81 -0.56
N TYR A 132 14.52 16.71 0.07
CA TYR A 132 15.99 16.69 0.05
C TYR A 132 16.55 15.30 0.38
N THR A 133 15.83 14.50 1.19
CA THR A 133 16.12 13.09 1.46
C THR A 133 15.93 12.14 0.27
N LEU A 134 14.91 12.32 -0.56
CA LEU A 134 14.71 11.52 -1.77
C LEU A 134 15.66 11.94 -2.90
N LYS A 135 16.02 13.23 -2.98
CA LYS A 135 17.09 13.69 -3.86
C LYS A 135 18.44 13.11 -3.44
N SER A 136 18.76 13.12 -2.15
CA SER A 136 20.03 12.57 -1.67
C SER A 136 20.10 11.05 -1.83
N ILE A 137 19.00 10.33 -1.58
CA ILE A 137 18.94 8.87 -1.80
C ILE A 137 19.02 8.53 -3.29
N SER A 138 18.28 9.23 -4.16
CA SER A 138 18.33 8.98 -5.60
C SER A 138 19.68 9.37 -6.20
N SER A 139 20.25 10.49 -5.74
CA SER A 139 21.60 10.89 -6.14
C SER A 139 22.61 9.86 -5.68
N ALA A 140 22.59 9.44 -4.41
CA ALA A 140 23.51 8.43 -3.88
C ALA A 140 23.39 7.08 -4.60
N ILE A 141 22.17 6.63 -4.92
CA ILE A 141 21.95 5.41 -5.71
C ILE A 141 22.52 5.58 -7.14
N ASN A 142 22.35 6.75 -7.76
CA ASN A 142 22.93 7.03 -9.07
C ASN A 142 24.46 7.09 -9.00
N THR A 143 25.04 7.73 -7.99
CA THR A 143 26.52 7.77 -7.81
C THR A 143 27.08 6.38 -7.54
N VAL A 144 26.35 5.52 -6.83
CA VAL A 144 26.72 4.11 -6.64
C VAL A 144 26.60 3.34 -7.94
N LYS A 145 25.57 3.55 -8.76
CA LYS A 145 25.46 2.91 -10.07
C LYS A 145 26.53 3.40 -11.07
N GLU A 146 26.83 4.68 -11.06
CA GLU A 146 27.87 5.30 -11.90
C GLU A 146 29.27 4.92 -11.42
N GLY A 147 29.49 4.80 -10.10
CA GLY A 147 30.78 4.47 -9.50
C GLY A 147 31.08 2.98 -9.31
N MET A 148 30.06 2.10 -9.24
CA MET A 148 30.26 0.64 -9.14
C MET A 148 30.27 -0.05 -10.50
N ILE A 149 29.80 0.59 -11.57
CA ILE A 149 29.99 0.09 -12.94
C ILE A 149 31.29 0.66 -13.48
N TRP A 150 32.42 0.23 -12.93
CA TRP A 150 33.66 0.22 -13.70
C TRP A 150 33.43 -0.80 -14.83
N ARG A 151 33.05 -0.30 -16.01
CA ARG A 151 33.19 -1.09 -17.24
C ARG A 151 34.68 -1.35 -17.40
N ILE A 152 35.12 -2.55 -17.03
CA ILE A 152 36.40 -3.08 -17.49
C ILE A 152 36.33 -3.00 -19.01
N ALA A 153 37.17 -2.13 -19.57
CA ALA A 153 37.23 -1.87 -21.00
C ALA A 153 37.36 -3.18 -21.77
N ASN A 154 36.63 -3.29 -22.88
CA ASN A 154 36.89 -4.34 -23.86
C ASN A 154 38.34 -4.17 -24.33
N GLY A 155 39.16 -5.21 -24.13
CA GLY A 155 40.63 -5.18 -24.18
C GLY A 155 41.30 -4.88 -25.53
N GLU A 156 40.94 -3.79 -26.20
CA GLU A 156 41.62 -3.28 -27.40
C GLU A 156 42.48 -2.04 -27.14
N GLU A 157 42.39 -1.42 -25.96
CA GLU A 157 43.22 -0.25 -25.62
C GLU A 157 43.92 -0.40 -24.27
N VAL A 158 45.00 -1.17 -24.25
CA VAL A 158 46.10 -0.95 -23.29
C VAL A 158 47.40 -0.98 -24.07
N LYS A 159 47.96 0.21 -24.35
CA LYS A 159 49.38 0.35 -24.68
C LYS A 159 50.15 0.50 -23.38
N ILE A 160 51.11 -0.39 -23.17
CA ILE A 160 52.12 -0.36 -22.10
C ILE A 160 53.02 0.86 -22.30
#